data_AF-A0A067D129-F1
#
_entry.id   AF-A0A067D129-F1
#
_cell.length_a   1.000
_cell.length_b   1.000
_cell.length_c   1.000
_cell.angle_alpha   90.00
_cell.angle_beta   90.00
_cell.angle_gamma   90.00
#
_symmetry.space_group_name_H-M   'P 1'
#
loop_
_entity.id
_entity.type
_entity.pdbx_description
1 polymer ?
#
loop_
_entity_poly.entity_id
_entity_poly.type
_entity_poly.pdbx_seq_one_letter_code
_entity_poly.pdbx_strand_id
1 'polypeptide(L)'
;MSSLLETAPKVFVDEVFRPMIAYVYQDPMETTLPDELKEVVCATDANRRRSLGRIAMEELLHAASFLARDEERLVDAIAAYWDICSVATDDMSWFIDHVLDMKLAKKSKRQLLQCIAESDASDDARRDFFVIMMQSDSLSDTREQALKHLATMDLVHASAIHALAHQLRDKSKRVQRLAFITLLSIAPEMVVGHLESMLMTQTMGLLCVLGQDLASKGDHELLARLLVVYCTWPQHTMQATCSKLLALDAYPSLLLQSLVRDHIQRLVKPND
;
A
#
# COMPACT_ATOMS: atom_id res chain seq x y z
N MET A 1 -19.51 -23.31 21.06
CA MET A 1 -18.45 -22.35 21.43
C MET A 1 -18.99 -20.97 21.82
N SER A 2 -20.13 -20.49 21.28
CA SER A 2 -20.64 -19.14 21.62
C SER A 2 -20.99 -18.94 23.11
N SER A 3 -21.48 -19.97 23.82
CA SER A 3 -21.86 -19.83 25.24
C SER A 3 -20.67 -19.64 26.19
N LEU A 4 -19.45 -20.06 25.82
CA LEU A 4 -18.24 -19.89 26.63
C LEU A 4 -17.70 -18.45 26.56
N LEU A 5 -17.79 -17.82 25.37
CA LEU A 5 -17.44 -16.42 25.14
C LEU A 5 -18.35 -15.44 25.90
N GLU A 6 -19.58 -15.86 26.22
CA GLU A 6 -20.57 -15.05 26.93
C GLU A 6 -20.47 -15.16 28.45
N THR A 7 -19.95 -16.27 28.99
CA THR A 7 -20.03 -16.59 30.42
C THR A 7 -18.72 -16.37 31.19
N ALA A 8 -17.54 -16.54 30.56
CA ALA A 8 -16.25 -16.33 31.23
C ALA A 8 -15.13 -15.87 30.25
N PRO A 9 -15.12 -14.58 29.83
CA PRO A 9 -14.20 -14.10 28.78
C PRO A 9 -12.71 -14.30 29.09
N LYS A 10 -12.30 -14.15 30.35
CA LYS A 10 -10.91 -14.31 30.77
C LYS A 10 -10.43 -15.76 30.67
N VAL A 11 -11.26 -16.71 31.13
CA VAL A 11 -10.95 -18.14 31.08
C VAL A 11 -10.78 -18.60 29.63
N PHE A 12 -11.68 -18.16 28.75
CA PHE A 12 -11.55 -18.45 27.32
C PHE A 12 -10.24 -17.91 26.72
N VAL A 13 -9.87 -16.67 27.03
CA VAL A 13 -8.63 -16.07 26.50
C VAL A 13 -7.40 -16.83 26.99
N ASP A 14 -7.32 -17.07 28.30
CA ASP A 14 -6.13 -17.63 28.95
C ASP A 14 -5.97 -19.13 28.66
N GLU A 15 -7.07 -19.89 28.61
CA GLU A 15 -7.03 -21.36 28.50
C GLU A 15 -7.27 -21.88 27.09
N VAL A 16 -7.82 -21.08 26.17
CA VAL A 16 -8.18 -21.53 24.81
C VAL A 16 -7.50 -20.68 23.74
N PHE A 17 -7.83 -19.39 23.67
CA PHE A 17 -7.40 -18.55 22.54
C PHE A 17 -5.89 -18.35 22.47
N ARG A 18 -5.25 -17.92 23.58
CA ARG A 18 -3.78 -17.71 23.61
C ARG A 18 -3.01 -19.00 23.29
N PRO A 19 -3.28 -20.15 23.93
CA PRO A 19 -2.59 -21.41 23.59
C PRO A 19 -2.73 -21.82 22.13
N MET A 20 -3.94 -21.71 21.56
CA MET A 20 -4.19 -22.09 20.16
C MET A 20 -3.45 -21.17 19.18
N ILE A 21 -3.51 -19.86 19.40
CA ILE A 21 -2.77 -18.88 18.57
C ILE A 21 -1.26 -19.09 18.65
N ALA A 22 -0.72 -19.28 19.87
CA ALA A 22 0.71 -19.54 20.06
C ALA A 22 1.15 -20.83 19.34
N TYR A 23 0.30 -21.87 19.34
CA TYR A 23 0.55 -23.10 18.59
C TYR A 23 0.56 -22.86 17.08
N VAL A 24 -0.42 -22.15 16.53
CA VAL A 24 -0.49 -21.82 15.09
C VAL A 24 0.76 -21.07 14.62
N TYR A 25 1.26 -20.11 15.39
CA TYR A 25 2.48 -19.39 14.99
C TYR A 25 3.75 -20.21 15.07
N GLN A 26 3.76 -21.25 15.90
CA GLN A 26 4.88 -22.17 15.95
C GLN A 26 4.79 -23.17 14.81
N ASP A 27 3.62 -23.72 14.49
CA ASP A 27 3.47 -24.75 13.47
C ASP A 27 2.21 -24.53 12.59
N PRO A 28 2.30 -23.67 11.57
CA PRO A 28 1.13 -23.28 10.76
C PRO A 28 0.65 -24.35 9.76
N MET A 29 1.26 -25.54 9.67
CA MET A 29 1.10 -26.43 8.50
C MET A 29 0.33 -27.74 8.72
N GLU A 30 -0.27 -28.00 9.88
CA GLU A 30 -0.97 -29.28 10.12
C GLU A 30 -2.37 -29.19 10.78
N THR A 31 -3.17 -28.13 10.54
CA THR A 31 -4.51 -28.08 11.16
C THR A 31 -5.53 -27.23 10.40
N THR A 32 -6.83 -27.49 10.62
CA THR A 32 -7.97 -26.58 10.32
C THR A 32 -8.06 -25.42 11.32
N LEU A 33 -7.11 -25.33 12.25
CA LEU A 33 -7.15 -24.43 13.39
C LEU A 33 -7.11 -22.94 13.00
N PRO A 34 -6.35 -22.49 11.99
CA PRO A 34 -6.43 -21.11 11.52
C PRO A 34 -7.86 -20.72 11.10
N ASP A 35 -8.55 -21.58 10.36
CA ASP A 35 -9.93 -21.35 9.92
C ASP A 35 -10.90 -21.30 11.12
N GLU A 36 -10.77 -22.23 12.07
CA GLU A 36 -11.59 -22.27 13.28
C GLU A 36 -11.38 -21.02 14.15
N LEU A 37 -10.13 -20.56 14.30
CA LEU A 37 -9.81 -19.34 15.04
C LEU A 37 -10.35 -18.10 14.32
N LYS A 38 -10.26 -18.05 12.99
CA LYS A 38 -10.83 -16.99 12.16
C LYS A 38 -12.35 -16.92 12.33
N GLU A 39 -13.05 -18.06 12.31
CA GLU A 39 -14.49 -18.11 12.57
C GLU A 39 -14.84 -17.59 13.97
N VAL A 40 -14.09 -17.99 14.99
CA VAL A 40 -14.27 -17.53 16.37
C VAL A 40 -14.08 -16.01 16.48
N VAL A 41 -13.00 -15.46 15.89
CA VAL A 41 -12.76 -14.02 15.87
C VAL A 41 -13.91 -13.32 15.14
N CYS A 42 -14.25 -13.74 13.92
CA CYS A 42 -15.33 -13.16 13.13
C CYS A 42 -16.71 -13.18 13.81
N ALA A 43 -17.00 -14.19 14.63
CA ALA A 43 -18.25 -14.32 15.36
C ALA A 43 -18.39 -13.35 16.57
N THR A 44 -17.31 -12.66 16.96
CA THR A 44 -17.34 -11.71 18.09
C THR A 44 -17.64 -10.27 17.68
N ASP A 45 -18.14 -9.47 18.62
CA ASP A 45 -18.38 -8.04 18.38
C ASP A 45 -17.08 -7.27 18.09
N ALA A 46 -17.19 -6.08 17.50
CA ALA A 46 -16.04 -5.29 17.05
C ALA A 46 -15.03 -4.94 18.17
N ASN A 47 -15.49 -4.74 19.42
CA ASN A 47 -14.59 -4.42 20.52
C ASN A 47 -13.79 -5.66 20.93
N ARG A 48 -14.46 -6.81 21.04
CA ARG A 48 -13.80 -8.08 21.35
C ARG A 48 -12.86 -8.54 20.25
N ARG A 49 -13.26 -8.39 18.97
CA ARG A 49 -12.38 -8.64 17.82
C ARG A 49 -11.07 -7.86 17.94
N ARG A 50 -11.14 -6.56 18.22
CA ARG A 50 -9.95 -5.72 18.44
C ARG A 50 -9.09 -6.22 19.60
N SER A 51 -9.70 -6.61 20.73
CA SER A 51 -8.95 -7.17 21.86
C SER A 51 -8.26 -8.49 21.51
N LEU A 52 -8.95 -9.40 20.83
CA LEU A 52 -8.39 -10.68 20.38
C LEU A 52 -7.26 -10.46 19.38
N GLY A 53 -7.41 -9.53 18.43
CA GLY A 53 -6.35 -9.16 17.48
C GLY A 53 -5.11 -8.58 18.15
N ARG A 54 -5.26 -7.83 19.26
CA ARG A 54 -4.12 -7.35 20.06
C ARG A 54 -3.42 -8.48 20.79
N ILE A 55 -4.17 -9.37 21.44
CA ILE A 55 -3.62 -10.55 22.11
C ILE A 55 -2.89 -11.45 21.11
N ALA A 56 -3.47 -11.66 19.94
CA ALA A 56 -2.84 -12.46 18.89
C ALA A 56 -1.54 -11.84 18.38
N MET A 57 -1.41 -10.51 18.38
CA MET A 57 -0.16 -9.83 18.02
C MET A 57 0.88 -9.96 19.14
N GLU A 58 0.49 -9.87 20.41
CA GLU A 58 1.41 -10.13 21.53
C GLU A 58 2.05 -11.52 21.39
N GLU A 59 1.25 -12.53 21.07
CA GLU A 59 1.75 -13.89 20.84
C GLU A 59 2.60 -13.99 19.57
N LEU A 60 2.30 -13.23 18.51
CA LEU A 60 3.14 -13.17 17.30
C LEU A 60 4.51 -12.55 17.62
N LEU A 61 4.56 -11.48 18.42
CA LEU A 61 5.81 -10.85 18.85
C LEU A 61 6.64 -11.80 19.74
N HIS A 62 5.97 -12.58 20.60
CA HIS A 62 6.64 -13.65 21.33
C HIS A 62 7.22 -14.69 20.36
N ALA A 63 6.42 -15.21 19.43
CA ALA A 63 6.86 -16.17 18.43
C ALA A 63 8.03 -15.64 17.58
N ALA A 64 8.00 -14.37 17.18
CA ALA A 64 9.05 -13.72 16.40
C ALA A 64 10.43 -13.77 17.10
N SER A 65 10.46 -13.69 18.44
CA SER A 65 11.71 -13.80 19.20
C SER A 65 12.35 -15.20 19.08
N PHE A 66 11.52 -16.25 18.99
CA PHE A 66 11.97 -17.65 18.84
C PHE A 66 12.27 -17.98 17.38
N LEU A 67 11.49 -17.43 16.45
CA LEU A 67 11.60 -17.66 15.01
C LEU A 67 12.60 -16.71 14.32
N ALA A 68 13.32 -15.86 15.05
CA ALA A 68 14.25 -14.88 14.47
C ALA A 68 15.35 -15.50 13.57
N ARG A 69 15.61 -16.80 13.68
CA ARG A 69 16.57 -17.53 12.82
C ARG A 69 15.92 -18.28 11.66
N ASP A 70 14.59 -18.33 11.62
CA ASP A 70 13.78 -19.01 10.63
C ASP A 70 12.74 -18.03 10.08
N GLU A 71 13.21 -17.13 9.21
CA GLU A 71 12.36 -16.06 8.67
C GLU A 71 11.21 -16.60 7.80
N GLU A 72 11.31 -17.82 7.25
CA GLU A 72 10.25 -18.43 6.47
C GLU A 72 9.04 -18.74 7.37
N ARG A 73 9.28 -19.43 8.48
CA ARG A 73 8.23 -19.68 9.49
C ARG A 73 7.70 -18.40 10.12
N LEU A 74 8.56 -17.38 10.29
CA LEU A 74 8.10 -16.09 10.78
C LEU A 74 7.15 -15.41 9.78
N VAL A 75 7.43 -15.49 8.48
CA VAL A 75 6.52 -14.98 7.44
C VAL A 75 5.19 -15.74 7.48
N ASP A 76 5.22 -17.07 7.64
CA ASP A 76 4.00 -17.88 7.74
C ASP A 76 3.19 -17.52 8.99
N ALA A 77 3.84 -17.26 10.13
CA ALA A 77 3.17 -16.81 11.35
C ALA A 77 2.52 -15.42 11.19
N ILE A 78 3.19 -14.48 10.50
CA ILE A 78 2.63 -13.16 10.17
C ILE A 78 1.43 -13.32 9.22
N ALA A 79 1.53 -14.20 8.23
CA ALA A 79 0.44 -14.48 7.30
C ALA A 79 -0.76 -15.14 8.01
N ALA A 80 -0.52 -16.04 8.96
CA ALA A 80 -1.57 -16.64 9.79
C ALA A 80 -2.24 -15.59 10.69
N TYR A 81 -1.47 -14.68 11.32
CA TYR A 81 -2.04 -13.54 12.05
C TYR A 81 -2.96 -12.73 11.15
N TRP A 82 -2.48 -12.39 9.96
CA TRP A 82 -3.26 -11.62 9.00
C TRP A 82 -4.55 -12.35 8.63
N ASP A 83 -4.50 -13.64 8.32
CA ASP A 83 -5.69 -14.38 7.92
C ASP A 83 -6.73 -14.48 9.05
N ILE A 84 -6.28 -14.72 10.28
CA ILE A 84 -7.16 -14.85 11.46
C ILE A 84 -7.72 -13.49 11.91
N CYS A 85 -6.90 -12.43 11.85
CA CYS A 85 -7.18 -11.15 12.52
C CYS A 85 -7.40 -9.95 11.59
N SER A 86 -7.21 -10.07 10.27
CA SER A 86 -7.29 -8.95 9.29
C SER A 86 -8.58 -8.15 9.35
N VAL A 87 -9.69 -8.77 9.74
CA VAL A 87 -11.03 -8.15 9.82
C VAL A 87 -11.26 -7.40 11.15
N ALA A 88 -10.31 -7.48 12.08
CA ALA A 88 -10.48 -7.00 13.45
C ALA A 88 -9.84 -5.64 13.72
N THR A 89 -8.92 -5.17 12.89
CA THR A 89 -8.08 -4.01 13.22
C THR A 89 -8.48 -2.76 12.43
N ASP A 90 -9.21 -1.85 13.08
CA ASP A 90 -9.24 -0.42 12.70
C ASP A 90 -7.83 0.23 12.75
N ASP A 91 -6.82 -0.53 13.18
CA ASP A 91 -5.47 -0.10 13.52
C ASP A 91 -4.43 -0.80 12.61
N MET A 92 -4.69 -0.77 11.30
CA MET A 92 -3.81 -1.39 10.30
C MET A 92 -2.38 -0.82 10.33
N SER A 93 -2.25 0.48 10.62
CA SER A 93 -0.96 1.14 10.84
C SER A 93 -0.18 0.49 11.98
N TRP A 94 -0.85 0.17 13.09
CA TRP A 94 -0.20 -0.49 14.22
C TRP A 94 0.33 -1.88 13.85
N PHE A 95 -0.45 -2.70 13.13
CA PHE A 95 0.02 -3.99 12.62
C PHE A 95 1.30 -3.83 11.79
N ILE A 96 1.29 -2.88 10.85
CA ILE A 96 2.37 -2.70 9.90
C ILE A 96 3.61 -2.14 10.57
N ASP A 97 3.48 -1.23 11.54
CA ASP A 97 4.61 -0.74 12.32
C ASP A 97 5.36 -1.90 12.99
N HIS A 98 4.64 -2.87 13.57
CA HIS A 98 5.25 -4.05 14.19
C HIS A 98 5.90 -4.97 13.14
N VAL A 99 5.26 -5.20 11.99
CA VAL A 99 5.84 -5.98 10.89
C VAL A 99 7.12 -5.31 10.35
N LEU A 100 7.14 -3.98 10.24
CA LEU A 100 8.32 -3.22 9.81
C LEU A 100 9.45 -3.32 10.84
N ASP A 101 9.13 -3.38 12.12
CA ASP A 101 10.09 -3.53 13.23
C ASP A 101 10.70 -4.94 13.33
N MET A 102 10.06 -5.97 12.75
CA MET A 102 10.56 -7.36 12.74
C MET A 102 11.83 -7.55 11.88
N LYS A 103 12.36 -6.51 11.22
CA LYS A 103 13.64 -6.50 10.46
C LYS A 103 13.85 -7.67 9.48
N LEU A 104 12.76 -8.16 8.88
CA LEU A 104 12.80 -9.23 7.89
C LEU A 104 13.74 -8.92 6.72
N ALA A 105 14.46 -9.93 6.24
CA ALA A 105 15.26 -9.80 5.03
C ALA A 105 14.38 -9.51 3.80
N LYS A 106 14.99 -8.93 2.77
CA LYS A 106 14.31 -8.55 1.52
C LYS A 106 13.52 -9.70 0.87
N LYS A 107 14.03 -10.94 0.91
CA LYS A 107 13.35 -12.12 0.35
C LYS A 107 12.04 -12.39 1.10
N SER A 108 12.13 -12.41 2.43
CA SER A 108 11.02 -12.69 3.35
C SER A 108 9.96 -11.60 3.29
N LYS A 109 10.35 -10.32 3.19
CA LYS A 109 9.41 -9.22 2.91
C LYS A 109 8.64 -9.41 1.59
N ARG A 110 9.31 -9.87 0.53
CA ARG A 110 8.63 -10.14 -0.75
C ARG A 110 7.66 -11.31 -0.65
N GLN A 111 8.05 -12.38 0.05
CA GLN A 111 7.16 -13.50 0.32
C GLN A 111 5.94 -13.05 1.11
N LEU A 112 6.12 -12.24 2.16
CA LEU A 112 5.02 -11.67 2.92
C LEU A 112 4.07 -10.86 2.04
N LEU A 113 4.60 -9.94 1.20
CA LEU A 113 3.75 -9.18 0.27
C LEU A 113 2.92 -10.11 -0.64
N GLN A 114 3.51 -11.22 -1.11
CA GLN A 114 2.81 -12.21 -1.93
C GLN A 114 1.71 -12.93 -1.13
N CYS A 115 2.00 -13.39 0.09
CA CYS A 115 1.02 -14.03 0.96
C CYS A 115 -0.18 -13.11 1.22
N ILE A 116 0.06 -11.82 1.47
CA ILE A 116 -1.04 -10.85 1.65
C ILE A 116 -1.82 -10.65 0.35
N ALA A 117 -1.15 -10.60 -0.80
CA ALA A 117 -1.81 -10.44 -2.10
C ALA A 117 -2.75 -11.62 -2.39
N GLU A 118 -2.35 -12.84 -2.04
CA GLU A 118 -3.09 -14.08 -2.28
C GLU A 118 -4.11 -14.40 -1.16
N SER A 119 -4.10 -13.66 -0.06
CA SER A 119 -5.02 -13.89 1.06
C SER A 119 -6.49 -13.60 0.72
N ASP A 120 -7.39 -14.22 1.49
CA ASP A 120 -8.84 -14.01 1.43
C ASP A 120 -9.30 -12.72 2.14
N ALA A 121 -8.38 -11.84 2.53
CA ALA A 121 -8.72 -10.54 3.11
C ALA A 121 -9.45 -9.65 2.10
N SER A 122 -10.25 -8.71 2.61
CA SER A 122 -10.96 -7.76 1.75
C SER A 122 -9.99 -6.92 0.90
N ASP A 123 -10.46 -6.49 -0.27
CA ASP A 123 -9.69 -5.61 -1.15
C ASP A 123 -9.26 -4.33 -0.43
N ASP A 124 -10.11 -3.78 0.45
CA ASP A 124 -9.78 -2.60 1.23
C ASP A 124 -8.63 -2.87 2.21
N ALA A 125 -8.66 -3.99 2.94
CA ALA A 125 -7.60 -4.35 3.87
C ALA A 125 -6.26 -4.58 3.14
N ARG A 126 -6.27 -5.33 2.05
CA ARG A 126 -5.07 -5.55 1.21
C ARG A 126 -4.54 -4.25 0.65
N ARG A 127 -5.43 -3.35 0.18
CA ARG A 127 -5.05 -2.04 -0.34
C ARG A 127 -4.37 -1.19 0.72
N ASP A 128 -4.97 -1.09 1.91
CA ASP A 128 -4.41 -0.30 3.02
C ASP A 128 -3.04 -0.84 3.44
N PHE A 129 -2.89 -2.16 3.50
CA PHE A 129 -1.60 -2.78 3.79
C PHE A 129 -0.53 -2.41 2.79
N PHE A 130 -0.80 -2.55 1.49
CA PHE A 130 0.18 -2.20 0.47
C PHE A 130 0.44 -0.71 0.39
N VAL A 131 -0.55 0.15 0.65
CA VAL A 131 -0.38 1.62 0.72
C VAL A 131 0.63 1.97 1.80
N ILE A 132 0.45 1.45 3.02
CA ILE A 132 1.34 1.77 4.14
C ILE A 132 2.74 1.16 3.90
N MET A 133 2.84 -0.09 3.43
CA MET A 133 4.13 -0.71 3.08
C MET A 133 4.88 0.08 1.99
N MET A 134 4.16 0.57 0.98
CA MET A 134 4.69 1.43 -0.08
C MET A 134 5.17 2.79 0.47
N GLN A 135 4.58 3.31 1.54
CA GLN A 135 4.97 4.62 2.11
C GLN A 135 6.09 4.53 3.14
N SER A 136 6.11 3.48 3.95
CA SER A 136 6.87 3.44 5.19
C SER A 136 8.10 2.53 5.17
N ASP A 137 8.16 1.53 4.27
CA ASP A 137 9.30 0.60 4.28
C ASP A 137 10.60 1.32 3.88
N SER A 138 11.70 1.05 4.59
CA SER A 138 13.00 1.64 4.29
C SER A 138 13.62 1.13 2.98
N LEU A 139 13.28 -0.09 2.56
CA LEU A 139 13.79 -0.74 1.36
C LEU A 139 12.97 -0.37 0.12
N SER A 140 13.62 0.29 -0.84
CA SER A 140 12.96 0.69 -2.09
C SER A 140 12.43 -0.49 -2.90
N ASP A 141 13.06 -1.66 -2.83
CA ASP A 141 12.59 -2.86 -3.51
C ASP A 141 11.29 -3.40 -2.90
N THR A 142 11.08 -3.24 -1.59
CA THR A 142 9.81 -3.61 -0.95
C THR A 142 8.72 -2.62 -1.34
N ARG A 143 9.01 -1.32 -1.29
CA ARG A 143 8.07 -0.27 -1.74
C ARG A 143 7.66 -0.45 -3.20
N GLU A 144 8.61 -0.80 -4.07
CA GLU A 144 8.34 -1.10 -5.48
C GLU A 144 7.40 -2.31 -5.64
N GLN A 145 7.59 -3.37 -4.86
CA GLN A 145 6.74 -4.57 -4.94
C GLN A 145 5.34 -4.33 -4.36
N ALA A 146 5.24 -3.63 -3.23
CA ALA A 146 3.94 -3.22 -2.68
C ALA A 146 3.14 -2.40 -3.71
N LEU A 147 3.82 -1.47 -4.40
CA LEU A 147 3.23 -0.70 -5.49
C LEU A 147 2.81 -1.55 -6.70
N LYS A 148 3.56 -2.61 -7.04
CA LYS A 148 3.15 -3.56 -8.10
C LYS A 148 1.85 -4.26 -7.75
N HIS A 149 1.68 -4.70 -6.51
CA HIS A 149 0.42 -5.28 -6.05
C HIS A 149 -0.71 -4.26 -6.04
N LEU A 150 -0.47 -3.02 -5.57
CA LEU A 150 -1.46 -1.95 -5.65
C LEU A 150 -1.93 -1.67 -7.08
N ALA A 151 -1.01 -1.67 -8.05
CA ALA A 151 -1.31 -1.39 -9.45
C ALA A 151 -2.24 -2.44 -10.10
N THR A 152 -2.40 -3.62 -9.50
CA THR A 152 -3.36 -4.64 -9.96
C THR A 152 -4.71 -4.56 -9.27
N MET A 153 -4.89 -3.65 -8.31
CA MET A 153 -6.13 -3.45 -7.56
C MET A 153 -6.95 -2.29 -8.14
N ASP A 154 -8.20 -2.16 -7.69
CA ASP A 154 -8.99 -0.97 -7.95
C ASP A 154 -8.49 0.21 -7.08
N LEU A 155 -8.06 1.29 -7.75
CA LEU A 155 -7.37 2.44 -7.19
C LEU A 155 -8.20 3.73 -7.23
N VAL A 156 -9.53 3.64 -7.39
CA VAL A 156 -10.43 4.81 -7.39
C VAL A 156 -10.51 5.54 -6.04
N HIS A 157 -9.92 5.00 -4.98
CA HIS A 157 -9.97 5.58 -3.64
C HIS A 157 -8.99 6.75 -3.47
N ALA A 158 -9.47 7.83 -2.86
CA ALA A 158 -8.68 9.03 -2.59
C ALA A 158 -7.36 8.73 -1.86
N SER A 159 -7.40 7.89 -0.83
CA SER A 159 -6.22 7.53 -0.02
C SER A 159 -5.12 6.86 -0.86
N ALA A 160 -5.49 5.97 -1.76
CA ALA A 160 -4.55 5.28 -2.65
C ALA A 160 -3.94 6.27 -3.67
N ILE A 161 -4.77 7.12 -4.28
CA ILE A 161 -4.30 8.16 -5.22
C ILE A 161 -3.34 9.14 -4.53
N HIS A 162 -3.66 9.57 -3.31
CA HIS A 162 -2.79 10.44 -2.52
C HIS A 162 -1.46 9.76 -2.18
N ALA A 163 -1.51 8.49 -1.77
CA ALA A 163 -0.32 7.72 -1.48
C ALA A 163 0.58 7.56 -2.71
N LEU A 164 -0.01 7.27 -3.88
CA LEU A 164 0.71 7.20 -5.15
C LEU A 164 1.34 8.53 -5.55
N ALA A 165 0.61 9.64 -5.40
CA ALA A 165 1.14 10.98 -5.66
C ALA A 165 2.33 11.31 -4.75
N HIS A 166 2.27 10.89 -3.48
CA HIS A 166 3.39 11.04 -2.56
C HIS A 166 4.64 10.26 -3.02
N GLN A 167 4.48 9.08 -3.63
CA GLN A 167 5.60 8.28 -4.15
C GLN A 167 6.33 8.90 -5.35
N LEU A 168 5.76 9.93 -6.00
CA LEU A 168 6.50 10.72 -6.98
C LEU A 168 7.72 11.43 -6.37
N ARG A 169 7.78 11.54 -5.04
CA ARG A 169 8.92 12.08 -4.27
C ARG A 169 9.82 11.00 -3.67
N ASP A 170 9.59 9.72 -3.96
CA ASP A 170 10.38 8.62 -3.40
C ASP A 170 11.87 8.77 -3.73
N LYS A 171 12.78 8.30 -2.87
CA LYS A 171 14.23 8.39 -3.16
C LYS A 171 14.66 7.50 -4.35
N SER A 172 13.87 6.47 -4.66
CA SER A 172 14.11 5.51 -5.74
C SER A 172 13.42 5.95 -7.02
N LYS A 173 14.21 6.17 -8.08
CA LYS A 173 13.68 6.43 -9.43
C LYS A 173 12.76 5.31 -9.94
N ARG A 174 12.98 4.06 -9.52
CA ARG A 174 12.13 2.92 -9.91
C ARG A 174 10.73 3.04 -9.31
N VAL A 175 10.65 3.41 -8.03
CA VAL A 175 9.37 3.65 -7.33
C VAL A 175 8.67 4.87 -7.92
N GLN A 176 9.39 5.98 -8.13
CA GLN A 176 8.85 7.19 -8.77
C GLN A 176 8.23 6.89 -10.14
N ARG A 177 8.96 6.17 -11.01
CA ARG A 177 8.49 5.78 -12.35
C ARG A 177 7.24 4.92 -12.29
N LEU A 178 7.25 3.91 -11.43
CA LEU A 178 6.11 3.01 -11.30
C LEU A 178 4.88 3.76 -10.78
N ALA A 179 5.04 4.62 -9.77
CA ALA A 179 3.93 5.39 -9.21
C ALA A 179 3.33 6.34 -10.25
N PHE A 180 4.19 6.96 -11.07
CA PHE A 180 3.76 7.78 -12.19
C PHE A 180 2.96 6.97 -13.22
N ILE A 181 3.46 5.80 -13.63
CA ILE A 181 2.75 4.93 -14.58
C ILE A 181 1.40 4.47 -14.02
N THR A 182 1.35 4.10 -12.73
CA THR A 182 0.10 3.70 -12.06
C THR A 182 -0.91 4.85 -11.99
N LEU A 183 -0.46 6.09 -11.76
CA LEU A 183 -1.35 7.26 -11.80
C LEU A 183 -1.90 7.52 -13.21
N LEU A 184 -1.10 7.30 -14.26
CA LEU A 184 -1.54 7.45 -15.65
C LEU A 184 -2.58 6.40 -16.08
N SER A 185 -2.66 5.26 -15.40
CA SER A 185 -3.69 4.25 -15.67
C SER A 185 -5.05 4.57 -15.02
N ILE A 186 -5.11 5.54 -14.12
CA ILE A 186 -6.35 6.00 -13.48
C ILE A 186 -6.98 7.11 -14.34
N ALA A 187 -8.31 7.17 -14.40
CA ALA A 187 -8.99 8.22 -15.15
C ALA A 187 -8.59 9.62 -14.62
N PRO A 188 -8.16 10.56 -15.49
CA PRO A 188 -7.62 11.84 -15.06
C PRO A 188 -8.55 12.63 -14.14
N GLU A 189 -9.85 12.63 -14.42
CA GLU A 189 -10.86 13.37 -13.68
C GLU A 189 -10.92 12.94 -12.20
N MET A 190 -10.74 11.65 -11.93
CA MET A 190 -10.71 11.12 -10.56
C MET A 190 -9.45 11.58 -9.84
N VAL A 191 -8.30 11.52 -10.51
CA VAL A 191 -7.04 11.94 -9.90
C VAL A 191 -7.07 13.44 -9.60
N VAL A 192 -7.58 14.25 -10.53
CA VAL A 192 -7.78 15.70 -10.33
C VAL A 192 -8.71 15.96 -9.16
N GLY A 193 -9.90 15.38 -9.16
CA GLY A 193 -10.90 15.62 -8.13
C GLY A 193 -10.38 15.30 -6.73
N HIS A 194 -9.60 14.23 -6.58
CA HIS A 194 -9.02 13.85 -5.29
C HIS A 194 -7.82 14.71 -4.89
N LEU A 195 -6.98 15.15 -5.83
CA LEU A 195 -5.83 16.00 -5.51
C LEU A 195 -6.24 17.46 -5.23
N GLU A 196 -7.24 17.99 -5.92
CA GLU A 196 -7.76 19.35 -5.73
C GLU A 196 -8.50 19.52 -4.39
N SER A 197 -9.13 18.47 -3.86
CA SER A 197 -9.88 18.55 -2.61
C SER A 197 -9.01 18.75 -1.37
N MET A 198 -7.68 18.62 -1.48
CA MET A 198 -6.76 18.88 -0.37
C MET A 198 -6.13 20.28 -0.46
N LEU A 199 -5.86 20.86 0.71
CA LEU A 199 -4.90 21.96 0.95
C LEU A 199 -3.44 21.59 0.59
N MET A 200 -3.23 20.75 -0.44
CA MET A 200 -1.96 20.53 -1.15
C MET A 200 -1.69 21.65 -2.16
N THR A 201 -2.34 22.81 -2.00
CA THR A 201 -2.14 24.04 -2.80
C THR A 201 -0.70 24.55 -2.75
N GLN A 202 0.08 24.20 -1.72
CA GLN A 202 1.52 24.50 -1.67
C GLN A 202 2.39 23.48 -2.41
N THR A 203 1.83 22.33 -2.77
CA THR A 203 2.55 21.15 -3.26
C THR A 203 2.18 20.74 -4.67
N MET A 204 1.29 21.47 -5.33
CA MET A 204 0.83 21.22 -6.69
C MET A 204 1.19 22.39 -7.61
N GLY A 205 1.90 22.09 -8.70
CA GLY A 205 2.34 23.05 -9.72
C GLY A 205 2.17 22.54 -11.15
N LEU A 206 0.94 22.45 -11.61
CA LEU A 206 0.51 22.31 -13.00
C LEU A 206 0.26 20.90 -13.50
N LEU A 207 -1.02 20.57 -13.42
CA LEU A 207 -1.75 19.44 -13.98
C LEU A 207 -2.21 19.79 -15.40
N CYS A 208 -1.77 19.03 -16.40
CA CYS A 208 -2.10 19.31 -17.79
C CYS A 208 -2.97 18.21 -18.40
N VAL A 209 -4.24 18.16 -18.01
CA VAL A 209 -5.24 17.45 -18.83
C VAL A 209 -5.35 18.23 -20.14
N LEU A 210 -4.77 17.72 -21.22
CA LEU A 210 -4.96 18.33 -22.52
C LEU A 210 -6.38 17.99 -22.98
N GLY A 211 -7.21 19.03 -23.10
CA GLY A 211 -8.63 18.94 -23.39
C GLY A 211 -9.00 18.06 -24.58
N GLN A 212 -10.24 17.59 -24.54
CA GLN A 212 -10.90 16.58 -25.38
C GLN A 212 -10.88 16.79 -26.91
N ASP A 213 -10.15 17.77 -27.44
CA ASP A 213 -10.15 18.13 -28.87
C ASP A 213 -8.96 17.59 -29.68
N LEU A 214 -8.23 16.60 -29.16
CA LEU A 214 -7.18 15.90 -29.91
C LEU A 214 -7.75 14.70 -30.66
N ALA A 215 -7.84 14.85 -31.99
CA ALA A 215 -8.24 13.77 -32.90
C ALA A 215 -7.39 12.50 -32.65
N SER A 216 -8.11 11.41 -32.35
CA SER A 216 -7.56 10.14 -31.85
C SER A 216 -6.49 9.53 -32.76
N LYS A 217 -5.34 9.19 -32.17
CA LYS A 217 -4.49 8.01 -32.50
C LYS A 217 -3.36 7.87 -31.47
N GLY A 218 -3.38 6.80 -30.68
CA GLY A 218 -2.25 6.32 -29.85
C GLY A 218 -1.69 7.36 -28.87
N ASP A 219 -0.46 7.82 -29.12
CA ASP A 219 0.29 8.72 -28.24
C ASP A 219 -0.40 10.07 -27.96
N HIS A 220 -1.30 10.53 -28.84
CA HIS A 220 -2.09 11.74 -28.61
C HIS A 220 -3.22 11.56 -27.58
N GLU A 221 -3.73 10.35 -27.39
CA GLU A 221 -4.70 10.03 -26.34
C GLU A 221 -4.01 9.94 -24.97
N LEU A 222 -2.80 9.38 -24.92
CA LEU A 222 -1.91 9.44 -23.76
C LEU A 222 -1.51 10.88 -23.41
N LEU A 223 -1.34 11.74 -24.44
CA LEU A 223 -1.10 13.17 -24.25
C LEU A 223 -2.35 13.91 -23.73
N ALA A 224 -3.54 13.56 -24.22
CA ALA A 224 -4.82 14.09 -23.71
C ALA A 224 -5.02 13.73 -22.22
N ARG A 225 -4.63 12.51 -21.84
CA ARG A 225 -4.65 12.01 -20.46
C ARG A 225 -3.46 12.42 -19.61
N LEU A 226 -2.60 13.32 -20.09
CA LEU A 226 -1.30 13.58 -19.48
C LEU A 226 -1.40 14.36 -18.16
N LEU A 227 -1.77 13.67 -17.10
CA LEU A 227 -1.85 14.20 -15.75
C LEU A 227 -0.47 14.65 -15.25
N VAL A 228 -0.13 15.93 -15.41
CA VAL A 228 1.10 16.51 -14.84
C VAL A 228 0.91 16.74 -13.33
N VAL A 229 1.02 15.69 -12.49
CA VAL A 229 1.02 15.89 -11.03
C VAL A 229 2.36 16.48 -10.63
N TYR A 230 2.37 17.79 -10.44
CA TYR A 230 3.58 18.46 -10.02
C TYR A 230 3.73 18.35 -8.52
N CYS A 231 4.77 17.60 -8.19
CA CYS A 231 5.47 17.43 -6.95
C CYS A 231 6.15 18.67 -6.31
N THR A 232 5.54 19.81 -5.90
CA THR A 232 6.42 20.90 -5.38
C THR A 232 7.19 20.36 -4.17
N TRP A 233 8.51 20.44 -4.21
CA TRP A 233 9.27 20.51 -2.97
C TRP A 233 8.96 21.89 -2.38
N PRO A 234 8.95 22.07 -1.05
CA PRO A 234 8.91 23.41 -0.44
C PRO A 234 10.06 24.35 -0.89
N GLN A 235 10.97 23.90 -1.78
CA GLN A 235 12.25 24.53 -2.11
C GLN A 235 12.65 24.48 -3.60
N HIS A 236 11.81 24.02 -4.54
CA HIS A 236 12.21 23.95 -5.97
C HIS A 236 11.29 24.75 -6.91
N THR A 237 11.92 25.55 -7.77
CA THR A 237 11.26 26.33 -8.83
C THR A 237 10.58 25.40 -9.86
N MET A 238 9.56 25.93 -10.56
CA MET A 238 8.84 25.26 -11.66
C MET A 238 9.79 24.58 -12.66
N GLN A 239 10.81 25.31 -13.08
CA GLN A 239 11.83 24.85 -14.03
C GLN A 239 12.63 23.64 -13.53
N ALA A 240 13.05 23.63 -12.25
CA ALA A 240 13.83 22.53 -11.69
C ALA A 240 13.02 21.23 -11.63
N THR A 241 11.73 21.32 -11.30
CA THR A 241 10.82 20.16 -11.22
C THR A 241 10.48 19.63 -12.61
N CYS A 242 10.18 20.51 -13.56
CA CYS A 242 10.00 20.16 -14.97
C CYS A 242 11.21 19.41 -15.55
N SER A 243 12.42 19.83 -15.19
CA SER A 243 13.66 19.17 -15.63
C SER A 243 13.82 17.77 -15.02
N LYS A 244 13.42 17.58 -13.75
CA LYS A 244 13.42 16.26 -13.09
C LYS A 244 12.39 15.31 -13.70
N LEU A 245 11.18 15.78 -14.02
CA LEU A 245 10.15 14.99 -14.71
C LEU A 245 10.62 14.50 -16.08
N LEU A 246 11.25 15.37 -16.87
CA LEU A 246 11.85 14.99 -18.15
C LEU A 246 12.99 13.96 -17.98
N ALA A 247 13.75 14.04 -16.89
CA ALA A 247 14.82 13.09 -16.58
C ALA A 247 14.33 11.72 -16.06
N LEU A 248 13.05 11.60 -15.69
CA LEU A 248 12.49 10.33 -15.25
C LEU A 248 12.35 9.34 -16.40
N ASP A 249 12.31 9.78 -17.67
CA ASP A 249 12.20 8.89 -18.84
C ASP A 249 11.10 7.83 -18.67
N ALA A 250 10.00 8.23 -18.00
CA ALA A 250 8.92 7.34 -17.62
C ALA A 250 7.91 7.13 -18.75
N TYR A 251 8.06 7.87 -19.84
CA TYR A 251 7.14 7.88 -20.96
C TYR A 251 7.55 6.79 -21.96
N PRO A 252 6.65 5.85 -22.31
CA PRO A 252 6.98 4.71 -23.14
C PRO A 252 7.24 5.05 -24.62
N SER A 253 6.89 6.26 -25.08
CA SER A 253 7.05 6.71 -26.47
C SER A 253 7.92 7.96 -26.59
N LEU A 254 8.84 7.96 -27.55
CA LEU A 254 9.68 9.13 -27.90
C LEU A 254 8.84 10.33 -28.35
N LEU A 255 7.69 10.09 -29.00
CA LEU A 255 6.77 11.15 -29.39
C LEU A 255 6.12 11.80 -28.17
N LEU A 256 5.68 10.97 -27.21
CA LEU A 256 5.12 11.44 -25.94
C LEU A 256 6.15 12.27 -25.15
N GLN A 257 7.40 11.80 -25.10
CA GLN A 257 8.50 12.55 -24.47
C GLN A 257 8.72 13.93 -25.11
N SER A 258 8.66 14.01 -26.44
CA SER A 258 8.81 15.28 -27.17
C SER A 258 7.66 16.25 -26.87
N LEU A 259 6.42 15.76 -26.93
CA LEU A 259 5.24 16.58 -26.70
C LEU A 259 5.17 17.11 -25.25
N VAL A 260 5.52 16.29 -24.27
CA VAL A 260 5.66 16.72 -22.86
C VAL A 260 6.73 17.80 -22.70
N ARG A 261 7.87 17.63 -23.38
CA ARG A 261 8.97 18.61 -23.36
C ARG A 261 8.54 19.96 -23.93
N ASP A 262 7.86 19.96 -25.07
CA ASP A 262 7.34 21.18 -25.70
C ASP A 262 6.32 21.88 -24.78
N HIS A 263 5.44 21.11 -24.14
CA HIS A 263 4.45 21.66 -23.23
C HIS A 263 5.10 22.29 -21.99
N ILE A 264 6.04 21.58 -21.37
CA ILE A 264 6.85 22.09 -20.25
C ILE A 264 7.60 23.37 -20.64
N GLN A 265 8.17 23.44 -21.84
CA GLN A 265 8.89 24.63 -22.30
C GLN A 265 7.97 25.86 -22.39
N ARG A 266 6.74 25.69 -22.90
CA ARG A 266 5.72 26.77 -22.94
C ARG A 266 5.30 27.26 -21.57
N LEU A 267 5.35 26.37 -20.56
CA LEU A 267 4.97 26.70 -19.19
C LEU A 267 6.09 27.44 -18.45
N VAL A 268 7.34 27.02 -18.63
CA VAL A 268 8.51 27.62 -17.98
C VAL A 268 8.91 28.95 -18.62
N LYS A 269 8.61 29.14 -19.91
CA LYS A 269 8.71 30.42 -20.61
C LYS A 269 7.31 30.85 -21.03
N PRO A 270 6.53 31.53 -20.15
CA PRO A 270 5.35 32.21 -20.64
C PRO A 270 5.85 33.22 -21.68
N ASN A 271 5.28 33.18 -22.88
CA ASN A 271 5.63 34.10 -23.95
C ASN A 271 5.67 35.54 -23.41
N ASP A 272 6.71 36.30 -23.79
CA ASP A 272 6.74 37.75 -23.67
C ASP A 272 5.49 38.38 -24.32
#